data_AF-A0A960I430-F1
#
_entry.id   AF-A0A960I430-F1
#
_cell.length_a   1.000
_cell.length_b   1.000
_cell.length_c   1.000
_cell.angle_alpha   90.00
_cell.angle_beta   90.00
_cell.angle_gamma   90.00
#
_symmetry.space_group_name_H-M   'P 1'
#
loop_
_entity.id
_entity.type
_entity.pdbx_description
1 polymer ?
#
loop_
_entity_poly.entity_id
_entity_poly.type
_entity_poly.pdbx_seq_one_letter_code
_entity_poly.pdbx_strand_id
1 'polypeptide(L)'
;KNATCGTGRPCAYGTVATETALAVSSDAYFYRLGEKFFDASENTPDQTNLLKVNLERFGFGLKTGIQLPFEWGGRIPDDEVKRNLVERGVLLPGEAPRLLVGDEVQVAIGQGLMAATPLQMAVAYSTIANGGFRYQASILKAILAPLTPDAGPAMADIDAGEVVVSFDQPKMLDQLESDGGLETIVAGLRRVIRGPGQPKGDSADGIYHSTTGERLFQGFPGFIDIAGKTGTAQGAGNLPWNDSSAFGAFGLPAEDGSYPYPYTVVAYLEKAGYGAKAAAPVTKCIFLALAEVIPTDPVVVSDTLDLNSNVPAPPKQLVNTSCLGGAANATKG
;
A
#
# COMPACT_ATOMS: atom_id res chain seq x y z
N LYS A 1 3.55 13.92 11.31
CA LYS A 1 4.84 14.03 12.04
C LYS A 1 5.95 13.85 11.02
N ASN A 2 6.67 14.92 10.66
CA ASN A 2 7.88 14.82 9.83
C ASN A 2 8.83 13.77 10.42
N ALA A 3 9.72 13.23 9.58
CA ALA A 3 10.93 12.60 10.10
C ALA A 3 11.59 13.61 11.07
N THR A 4 11.85 13.16 12.29
CA THR A 4 12.61 13.94 13.26
C THR A 4 14.08 13.83 12.89
N CYS A 5 14.69 14.97 12.62
CA CYS A 5 16.12 15.04 12.36
C CYS A 5 16.91 14.79 13.65
N GLY A 6 18.21 14.52 13.54
CA GLY A 6 19.09 14.25 14.69
C GLY A 6 19.12 15.37 15.76
N THR A 7 18.49 16.52 15.48
CA THR A 7 18.30 17.67 16.36
C THR A 7 17.03 17.59 17.23
N GLY A 8 16.21 16.54 17.09
CA GLY A 8 14.93 16.40 17.81
C GLY A 8 13.81 17.32 17.30
N ARG A 9 14.04 18.07 16.21
CA ARG A 9 13.06 18.92 15.53
C ARG A 9 12.55 18.25 14.24
N PRO A 10 11.36 18.65 13.74
CA PRO A 10 10.91 18.28 12.39
C PRO A 10 12.00 18.61 11.37
N CYS A 11 12.35 17.66 10.49
CA CYS A 11 13.29 17.94 9.41
C CYS A 11 12.77 19.07 8.50
N ALA A 12 13.67 19.95 8.08
CA ALA A 12 13.39 21.07 7.19
C ALA A 12 14.04 20.80 5.83
N TYR A 13 13.22 20.36 4.88
CA TYR A 13 13.69 19.93 3.56
C TYR A 13 13.84 21.08 2.54
N GLY A 14 13.47 22.31 2.90
CA GLY A 14 13.44 23.43 1.93
C GLY A 14 12.39 23.24 0.85
N THR A 15 12.62 23.82 -0.33
CA THR A 15 11.74 23.63 -1.49
C THR A 15 11.90 22.22 -2.04
N VAL A 16 10.86 21.40 -1.94
CA VAL A 16 10.85 20.01 -2.44
C VAL A 16 9.91 19.86 -3.63
N ALA A 17 10.37 19.17 -4.67
CA ALA A 17 9.53 18.71 -5.78
C ALA A 17 8.82 17.40 -5.41
N THR A 18 7.78 17.02 -6.15
CA THR A 18 6.96 15.80 -5.93
C THR A 18 7.81 14.54 -5.70
N GLU A 19 8.80 14.30 -6.57
CA GLU A 19 9.69 13.14 -6.47
C GLU A 19 10.42 13.09 -5.12
N THR A 20 11.00 14.22 -4.70
CA THR A 20 11.70 14.31 -3.41
C THR A 20 10.73 14.19 -2.25
N ALA A 21 9.56 14.84 -2.33
CA ALA A 21 8.53 14.77 -1.30
C ALA A 21 8.03 13.33 -1.06
N LEU A 22 7.89 12.55 -2.13
CA LEU A 22 7.61 11.11 -2.06
C LEU A 22 8.78 10.33 -1.43
N ALA A 23 10.02 10.60 -1.87
CA ALA A 23 11.21 9.92 -1.38
C ALA A 23 11.47 10.12 0.13
N VAL A 24 11.34 11.35 0.64
CA VAL A 24 11.57 11.68 2.06
C VAL A 24 10.30 11.68 2.91
N SER A 25 9.14 11.43 2.30
CA SER A 25 7.83 11.45 2.97
C SER A 25 7.54 12.79 3.66
N SER A 26 7.62 13.90 2.91
CA SER A 26 7.45 15.25 3.45
C SER A 26 5.98 15.58 3.73
N ASP A 27 5.54 15.50 5.00
CA ASP A 27 4.17 15.87 5.39
C ASP A 27 3.82 17.30 4.97
N ALA A 28 4.76 18.25 5.13
CA ALA A 28 4.53 19.65 4.78
C ALA A 28 4.16 19.86 3.30
N TYR A 29 4.75 19.06 2.41
CA TYR A 29 4.39 19.09 0.98
C TYR A 29 2.95 18.61 0.78
N PHE A 30 2.58 17.50 1.39
CA PHE A 30 1.24 16.91 1.27
C PHE A 30 0.16 17.70 2.01
N TYR A 31 0.49 18.43 3.08
CA TYR A 31 -0.40 19.39 3.70
C TYR A 31 -0.76 20.52 2.73
N ARG A 32 0.25 21.09 2.07
CA ARG A 32 0.02 22.12 1.05
C ARG A 32 -0.76 21.56 -0.15
N LEU A 33 -0.54 20.30 -0.50
CA LEU A 33 -1.31 19.63 -1.55
C LEU A 33 -2.79 19.45 -1.15
N GLY A 34 -3.08 19.02 0.07
CA GLY A 34 -4.44 18.91 0.60
C GLY A 34 -5.17 20.26 0.63
N GLU A 35 -4.49 21.32 1.07
CA GLU A 35 -5.03 22.68 1.00
C GLU A 35 -5.35 23.10 -0.44
N LYS A 36 -4.45 22.83 -1.40
CA LYS A 36 -4.70 23.12 -2.82
C LYS A 36 -5.87 22.34 -3.40
N PHE A 37 -6.05 21.07 -3.02
CA PHE A 37 -7.21 20.28 -3.44
C PHE A 37 -8.49 20.84 -2.85
N PHE A 38 -8.47 21.28 -1.60
CA PHE A 38 -9.61 21.94 -0.96
C PHE A 38 -9.98 23.23 -1.70
N ASP A 39 -9.01 24.13 -1.92
CA ASP A 39 -9.22 25.38 -2.66
C ASP A 39 -9.74 25.11 -4.08
N ALA A 40 -9.19 24.12 -4.78
CA ALA A 40 -9.64 23.75 -6.12
C ALA A 40 -11.07 23.18 -6.11
N SER A 41 -11.44 22.40 -5.09
CA SER A 41 -12.78 21.86 -4.91
C SER A 41 -13.81 22.96 -4.63
N GLU A 42 -13.47 23.97 -3.82
CA GLU A 42 -14.34 25.13 -3.56
C GLU A 42 -14.62 25.97 -4.82
N ASN A 43 -13.71 25.90 -5.82
CA ASN A 43 -13.84 26.62 -7.07
C ASN A 43 -14.56 25.82 -8.18
N THR A 44 -14.98 24.58 -7.93
CA THR A 44 -15.81 23.87 -8.92
C THR A 44 -17.28 24.34 -8.83
N PRO A 45 -18.03 24.40 -9.95
CA PRO A 45 -19.41 24.90 -9.96
C PRO A 45 -20.37 24.12 -9.04
N ASP A 46 -20.05 22.86 -8.77
CA ASP A 46 -20.84 21.89 -8.01
C ASP A 46 -20.25 21.56 -6.64
N GLN A 47 -19.12 22.20 -6.26
CA GLN A 47 -18.36 21.91 -5.04
C GLN A 47 -17.95 20.44 -4.90
N THR A 48 -17.72 19.75 -6.02
CA THR A 48 -17.19 18.39 -6.04
C THR A 48 -15.84 18.32 -5.32
N ASN A 49 -15.73 17.40 -4.35
CA ASN A 49 -14.48 17.13 -3.66
C ASN A 49 -13.51 16.40 -4.61
N LEU A 50 -12.55 17.16 -5.16
CA LEU A 50 -11.61 16.65 -6.16
C LEU A 50 -10.67 15.60 -5.58
N LEU A 51 -10.26 15.73 -4.31
CA LEU A 51 -9.41 14.73 -3.66
C LEU A 51 -10.12 13.38 -3.56
N LYS A 52 -11.38 13.38 -3.14
CA LYS A 52 -12.22 12.18 -3.06
C LYS A 52 -12.37 11.52 -4.42
N VAL A 53 -12.74 12.29 -5.46
CA VAL A 53 -12.88 11.76 -6.83
C VAL A 53 -11.57 11.11 -7.28
N ASN A 54 -10.43 11.76 -7.07
CA ASN A 54 -9.13 11.17 -7.43
C ASN A 54 -8.83 9.90 -6.64
N LEU A 55 -9.06 9.87 -5.31
CA LEU A 55 -8.88 8.68 -4.48
C LEU A 55 -9.78 7.51 -4.94
N GLU A 56 -11.02 7.80 -5.32
CA GLU A 56 -11.97 6.82 -5.83
C GLU A 56 -11.52 6.24 -7.18
N ARG A 57 -10.83 7.01 -8.04
CA ARG A 57 -10.19 6.47 -9.26
C ARG A 57 -9.06 5.48 -8.96
N PHE A 58 -8.36 5.63 -7.85
CA PHE A 58 -7.41 4.61 -7.34
C PHE A 58 -8.10 3.42 -6.64
N GLY A 59 -9.42 3.46 -6.46
CA GLY A 59 -10.20 2.37 -5.86
C GLY A 59 -10.45 2.50 -4.35
N PHE A 60 -10.01 3.59 -3.73
CA PHE A 60 -10.36 3.87 -2.32
C PHE A 60 -11.83 4.26 -2.20
N GLY A 61 -12.46 3.93 -1.07
CA GLY A 61 -13.90 4.19 -0.87
C GLY A 61 -14.83 3.23 -1.66
N LEU A 62 -14.28 2.41 -2.55
CA LEU A 62 -15.01 1.46 -3.37
C LEU A 62 -14.64 0.02 -3.00
N LYS A 63 -15.61 -0.89 -3.11
CA LYS A 63 -15.34 -2.34 -3.05
C LYS A 63 -14.49 -2.74 -4.26
N THR A 64 -13.48 -3.56 -4.04
CA THR A 64 -12.58 -4.06 -5.09
C THR A 64 -13.22 -5.13 -5.96
N GLY A 65 -14.30 -5.76 -5.47
CA GLY A 65 -15.05 -6.78 -6.22
C GLY A 65 -14.42 -8.17 -6.15
N ILE A 66 -13.52 -8.40 -5.19
CA ILE A 66 -12.95 -9.71 -4.89
C ILE A 66 -14.06 -10.70 -4.52
N GLN A 67 -13.88 -11.97 -4.90
CA GLN A 67 -14.89 -13.02 -4.67
C GLN A 67 -14.78 -13.61 -3.25
N LEU A 68 -14.65 -12.73 -2.26
CA LEU A 68 -14.63 -13.07 -0.84
C LEU A 68 -15.78 -12.36 -0.11
N PRO A 69 -16.43 -13.01 0.86
CA PRO A 69 -17.44 -12.37 1.67
C PRO A 69 -16.83 -11.30 2.58
N PHE A 70 -17.67 -10.41 3.11
CA PHE A 70 -17.31 -9.41 4.12
C PHE A 70 -16.30 -8.35 3.67
N GLU A 71 -16.23 -8.04 2.38
CA GLU A 71 -15.47 -6.90 1.89
C GLU A 71 -16.06 -5.56 2.37
N TRP A 72 -15.21 -4.75 3.00
CA TRP A 72 -15.51 -3.36 3.37
C TRP A 72 -15.01 -2.40 2.28
N GLY A 73 -15.84 -1.44 1.89
CA GLY A 73 -15.48 -0.41 0.89
C GLY A 73 -14.54 0.68 1.41
N GLY A 74 -14.09 0.62 2.66
CA GLY A 74 -13.36 1.73 3.28
C GLY A 74 -14.25 2.96 3.47
N ARG A 75 -13.63 4.12 3.66
CA ARG A 75 -14.30 5.42 3.83
C ARG A 75 -13.39 6.53 3.34
N ILE A 76 -13.87 7.30 2.37
CA ILE A 76 -13.29 8.59 2.01
C ILE A 76 -14.26 9.67 2.47
N PRO A 77 -13.82 10.61 3.31
CA PRO A 77 -14.74 11.60 3.86
C PRO A 77 -15.17 12.62 2.81
N ASP A 78 -16.42 13.03 2.92
CA ASP A 78 -17.06 14.14 2.23
C ASP A 78 -18.02 14.83 3.22
N ASP A 79 -18.72 15.86 2.76
CA ASP A 79 -19.69 16.60 3.57
C ASP A 79 -20.81 15.70 4.11
N GLU A 80 -21.26 14.71 3.34
CA GLU A 80 -22.31 13.79 3.75
C GLU A 80 -21.83 12.85 4.86
N VAL A 81 -20.65 12.24 4.68
CA VAL A 81 -20.00 11.39 5.67
C VAL A 81 -19.74 12.18 6.95
N LYS A 82 -19.21 13.40 6.86
CA LYS A 82 -18.93 14.20 8.05
C LYS A 82 -20.20 14.60 8.79
N ARG A 83 -21.25 15.04 8.07
CA ARG A 83 -22.57 15.32 8.65
C ARG A 83 -23.15 14.12 9.38
N ASN A 84 -23.13 12.94 8.74
CA ASN A 84 -23.62 11.70 9.34
C ASN A 84 -22.88 11.34 10.64
N LEU A 85 -21.56 11.51 10.68
CA LEU A 85 -20.77 11.24 11.88
C LEU A 85 -21.02 12.24 13.01
N VAL A 86 -21.29 13.51 12.70
CA VAL A 86 -21.70 14.53 13.69
C VAL A 86 -23.08 14.19 14.25
N GLU A 87 -24.07 13.91 13.39
CA GLU A 87 -25.45 13.59 13.78
C GLU A 87 -25.53 12.33 14.65
N ARG A 88 -24.67 11.35 14.39
CA ARG A 88 -24.54 10.12 15.19
C ARG A 88 -23.76 10.29 16.49
N GLY A 89 -23.22 11.48 16.76
CA GLY A 89 -22.39 11.75 17.94
C GLY A 89 -21.06 10.99 17.97
N VAL A 90 -20.54 10.59 16.81
CA VAL A 90 -19.23 9.93 16.69
C VAL A 90 -18.10 10.94 16.81
N LEU A 91 -18.30 12.16 16.28
CA LEU A 91 -17.35 13.26 16.40
C LEU A 91 -17.63 14.11 17.65
N LEU A 92 -16.67 14.96 18.01
CA LEU A 92 -16.78 15.82 19.18
C LEU A 92 -17.98 16.79 19.06
N PRO A 93 -18.68 17.10 20.17
CA PRO A 93 -19.75 18.09 20.16
C PRO A 93 -19.24 19.46 19.65
N GLY A 94 -19.92 20.04 18.67
CA GLY A 94 -19.56 21.33 18.07
C GLY A 94 -18.73 21.25 16.79
N GLU A 95 -18.39 20.04 16.33
CA GLU A 95 -17.78 19.83 15.00
C GLU A 95 -18.70 20.30 13.87
N ALA A 96 -18.11 20.92 12.85
CA ALA A 96 -18.86 21.40 11.69
C ALA A 96 -19.39 20.21 10.87
N PRO A 97 -20.69 20.20 10.46
CA PRO A 97 -21.28 19.12 9.66
C PRO A 97 -20.95 19.24 8.16
N ARG A 98 -19.71 19.64 7.86
CA ARG A 98 -19.11 19.78 6.53
C ARG A 98 -17.60 19.67 6.64
N LEU A 99 -16.94 19.26 5.56
CA LEU A 99 -15.48 19.27 5.48
C LEU A 99 -14.94 20.68 5.60
N LEU A 100 -13.84 20.78 6.32
CA LEU A 100 -13.01 21.96 6.45
C LEU A 100 -11.64 21.64 5.84
N VAL A 101 -10.89 22.67 5.49
CA VAL A 101 -9.53 22.53 4.97
C VAL A 101 -8.64 21.62 5.83
N GLY A 102 -8.81 21.68 7.16
CA GLY A 102 -8.08 20.82 8.09
C GLY A 102 -8.38 19.33 7.93
N ASP A 103 -9.61 18.95 7.56
CA ASP A 103 -9.95 17.55 7.28
C ASP A 103 -9.27 17.07 6.00
N GLU A 104 -9.27 17.90 4.96
CA GLU A 104 -8.69 17.55 3.66
C GLU A 104 -7.16 17.42 3.73
N VAL A 105 -6.51 18.31 4.49
CA VAL A 105 -5.08 18.22 4.83
C VAL A 105 -4.75 16.90 5.53
N GLN A 106 -5.63 16.38 6.39
CA GLN A 106 -5.43 15.08 7.03
C GLN A 106 -5.62 13.93 6.05
N VAL A 107 -6.63 13.99 5.19
CA VAL A 107 -6.87 12.97 4.15
C VAL A 107 -5.68 12.90 3.19
N ALA A 108 -5.08 14.03 2.83
CA ALA A 108 -3.92 14.10 1.94
C ALA A 108 -2.68 13.34 2.47
N ILE A 109 -2.60 13.08 3.78
CA ILE A 109 -1.54 12.25 4.39
C ILE A 109 -2.04 10.89 4.89
N GLY A 110 -3.26 10.50 4.54
CA GLY A 110 -3.82 9.21 4.94
C GLY A 110 -4.41 9.16 6.34
N GLN A 111 -4.74 10.30 6.95
CA GLN A 111 -5.20 10.43 8.33
C GLN A 111 -6.61 11.03 8.42
N GLY A 112 -7.09 11.23 9.66
CA GLY A 112 -8.39 11.82 9.93
C GLY A 112 -9.53 10.83 9.73
N LEU A 113 -10.54 11.24 8.96
CA LEU A 113 -11.76 10.46 8.75
C LEU A 113 -11.60 9.38 7.67
N MET A 114 -10.50 9.37 6.93
CA MET A 114 -10.25 8.34 5.91
C MET A 114 -9.98 6.96 6.55
N ALA A 115 -10.47 5.91 5.91
CA ALA A 115 -10.11 4.53 6.21
C ALA A 115 -10.01 3.72 4.90
N ALA A 116 -8.98 2.89 4.78
CA ALA A 116 -8.76 2.03 3.63
C ALA A 116 -8.40 0.61 4.07
N THR A 117 -8.81 -0.39 3.28
CA THR A 117 -8.40 -1.78 3.53
C THR A 117 -7.03 -2.07 2.91
N PRO A 118 -6.28 -3.06 3.43
CA PRO A 118 -5.04 -3.50 2.78
C PRO A 118 -5.24 -3.94 1.32
N LEU A 119 -6.41 -4.49 0.99
CA LEU A 119 -6.74 -4.87 -0.37
C LEU A 119 -6.95 -3.65 -1.29
N GLN A 120 -7.60 -2.59 -0.80
CA GLN A 120 -7.69 -1.32 -1.54
C GLN A 120 -6.30 -0.71 -1.77
N MET A 121 -5.40 -0.78 -0.77
CA MET A 121 -4.01 -0.36 -0.97
C MET A 121 -3.33 -1.18 -2.07
N ALA A 122 -3.52 -2.51 -2.09
CA ALA A 122 -2.94 -3.35 -3.14
C ALA A 122 -3.47 -2.99 -4.54
N VAL A 123 -4.79 -2.72 -4.67
CA VAL A 123 -5.39 -2.25 -5.93
C VAL A 123 -4.86 -0.88 -6.36
N ALA A 124 -4.69 0.06 -5.41
CA ALA A 124 -4.14 1.38 -5.73
C ALA A 124 -2.69 1.29 -6.22
N TYR A 125 -1.83 0.51 -5.56
CA TYR A 125 -0.44 0.31 -5.99
C TYR A 125 -0.36 -0.47 -7.31
N SER A 126 -1.22 -1.47 -7.52
CA SER A 126 -1.24 -2.20 -8.80
C SER A 126 -1.73 -1.33 -9.95
N THR A 127 -2.64 -0.39 -9.70
CA THR A 127 -3.06 0.61 -10.70
C THR A 127 -1.87 1.45 -11.17
N ILE A 128 -0.99 1.87 -10.25
CA ILE A 128 0.25 2.58 -10.61
C ILE A 128 1.19 1.64 -11.39
N ALA A 129 1.37 0.42 -10.90
CA ALA A 129 2.23 -0.59 -11.53
C ALA A 129 1.78 -0.91 -12.97
N ASN A 130 0.47 -0.89 -13.21
CA ASN A 130 -0.13 -1.15 -14.51
C ASN A 130 -0.21 0.11 -15.40
N GLY A 131 0.53 1.17 -15.12
CA GLY A 131 0.52 2.37 -15.97
C GLY A 131 -0.80 3.16 -15.93
N GLY A 132 -1.55 3.07 -14.84
CA GLY A 132 -2.81 3.79 -14.63
C GLY A 132 -4.06 2.97 -14.91
N PHE A 133 -3.95 1.71 -15.36
CA PHE A 133 -5.09 0.83 -15.55
C PHE A 133 -5.48 0.13 -14.24
N ARG A 134 -6.70 0.39 -13.77
CA ARG A 134 -7.26 -0.27 -12.58
C ARG A 134 -8.08 -1.47 -12.99
N TYR A 135 -7.70 -2.65 -12.50
CA TYR A 135 -8.41 -3.90 -12.72
C TYR A 135 -9.15 -4.36 -11.47
N GLN A 136 -10.21 -5.16 -11.66
CA GLN A 136 -10.91 -5.83 -10.57
C GLN A 136 -10.00 -6.86 -9.89
N ALA A 137 -9.96 -6.85 -8.56
CA ALA A 137 -9.25 -7.88 -7.81
C ALA A 137 -9.98 -9.23 -7.94
N SER A 138 -9.24 -10.31 -8.20
CA SER A 138 -9.79 -11.66 -8.30
C SER A 138 -8.89 -12.66 -7.59
N ILE A 139 -9.51 -13.65 -6.94
CA ILE A 139 -8.83 -14.87 -6.46
C ILE A 139 -9.16 -16.07 -7.34
N LEU A 140 -10.11 -15.91 -8.26
CA LEU A 140 -10.52 -16.95 -9.19
C LEU A 140 -9.63 -16.92 -10.42
N LYS A 141 -9.12 -18.10 -10.81
CA LYS A 141 -8.43 -18.32 -12.08
C LYS A 141 -9.36 -18.99 -13.10
N ALA A 142 -10.05 -20.04 -12.68
CA ALA A 142 -11.02 -20.76 -13.48
C ALA A 142 -12.06 -21.43 -12.58
N ILE A 143 -13.26 -21.63 -13.12
CA ILE A 143 -14.28 -22.56 -12.58
C ILE A 143 -14.28 -23.77 -13.50
N LEU A 144 -14.03 -24.95 -12.94
CA LEU A 144 -13.98 -26.21 -13.65
C LEU A 144 -15.29 -26.97 -13.45
N ALA A 145 -15.69 -27.73 -14.47
CA ALA A 145 -16.80 -28.66 -14.34
C ALA A 145 -16.45 -29.74 -13.30
N PRO A 146 -17.38 -30.12 -12.41
CA PRO A 146 -17.14 -31.24 -11.50
C PRO A 146 -16.95 -32.51 -12.32
N LEU A 147 -15.71 -33.00 -12.39
CA LEU A 147 -15.37 -34.27 -13.06
C LEU A 147 -15.83 -35.51 -12.28
N THR A 148 -16.57 -35.32 -11.19
CA THR A 148 -17.03 -36.39 -10.32
C THR A 148 -18.47 -36.76 -10.64
N PRO A 149 -18.76 -38.02 -11.03
CA PRO A 149 -20.11 -38.55 -10.94
C PRO A 149 -20.59 -38.47 -9.47
N ASP A 150 -21.86 -38.16 -9.24
CA ASP A 150 -22.52 -37.92 -7.94
C ASP A 150 -22.40 -39.03 -6.86
N ALA A 151 -21.62 -40.10 -7.08
CA ALA A 151 -21.66 -41.34 -6.31
C ALA A 151 -20.56 -41.53 -5.25
N GLY A 152 -19.80 -40.49 -4.85
CA GLY A 152 -18.90 -40.58 -3.69
C GLY A 152 -17.83 -39.48 -3.59
N PRO A 153 -17.12 -39.38 -2.43
CA PRO A 153 -15.98 -38.48 -2.30
C PRO A 153 -14.83 -38.96 -3.20
N ALA A 154 -14.34 -38.09 -4.09
CA ALA A 154 -13.16 -38.34 -4.90
C ALA A 154 -12.31 -37.07 -4.98
N MET A 155 -11.03 -37.25 -5.33
CA MET A 155 -10.14 -36.13 -5.66
C MET A 155 -10.48 -35.66 -7.08
N ALA A 156 -10.72 -34.35 -7.25
CA ALA A 156 -10.88 -33.77 -8.57
C ALA A 156 -9.53 -33.75 -9.30
N ASP A 157 -9.47 -34.36 -10.49
CA ASP A 157 -8.34 -34.21 -11.39
C ASP A 157 -8.43 -32.84 -12.09
N ILE A 158 -7.66 -31.87 -11.61
CA ILE A 158 -7.72 -30.49 -12.12
C ILE A 158 -7.23 -30.43 -13.57
N ASP A 159 -6.30 -31.29 -13.97
CA ASP A 159 -5.70 -31.29 -15.31
C ASP A 159 -6.66 -31.87 -16.36
N ALA A 160 -7.55 -32.77 -15.96
CA ALA A 160 -8.62 -33.30 -16.81
C ALA A 160 -9.89 -32.43 -16.83
N GLY A 161 -9.90 -31.32 -16.09
CA GLY A 161 -11.08 -30.47 -15.87
C GLY A 161 -11.47 -29.64 -17.09
N GLU A 162 -12.75 -29.64 -17.46
CA GLU A 162 -13.26 -28.69 -18.45
C GLU A 162 -13.48 -27.32 -17.80
N VAL A 163 -12.87 -26.27 -18.36
CA VAL A 163 -13.05 -24.89 -17.88
C VAL A 163 -14.41 -24.37 -18.30
N VAL A 164 -15.30 -24.18 -17.32
CA VAL A 164 -16.64 -23.59 -17.52
C VAL A 164 -16.57 -22.08 -17.60
N VAL A 165 -15.74 -21.46 -16.74
CA VAL A 165 -15.52 -20.01 -16.73
C VAL A 165 -14.03 -19.75 -16.53
N SER A 166 -13.42 -19.01 -17.47
CA SER A 166 -12.04 -18.52 -17.32
C SER A 166 -12.06 -17.09 -16.80
N PHE A 167 -11.09 -16.77 -15.93
CA PHE A 167 -10.82 -15.43 -15.41
C PHE A 167 -9.45 -14.93 -15.90
N ASP A 168 -8.90 -15.53 -16.97
CA ASP A 168 -7.59 -15.15 -17.52
C ASP A 168 -7.60 -13.75 -18.14
N GLN A 169 -8.77 -13.25 -18.55
CA GLN A 169 -8.95 -11.88 -19.02
C GLN A 169 -9.33 -10.97 -17.84
N PRO A 170 -8.45 -10.03 -17.43
CA PRO A 170 -8.74 -9.16 -16.31
C PRO A 170 -9.83 -8.15 -16.67
N LYS A 171 -10.76 -7.89 -15.75
CA LYS A 171 -11.80 -6.86 -15.94
C LYS A 171 -11.25 -5.49 -15.59
N MET A 172 -11.06 -4.64 -16.59
CA MET A 172 -10.71 -3.22 -16.38
C MET A 172 -11.91 -2.47 -15.78
N LEU A 173 -11.67 -1.73 -14.71
CA LEU A 173 -12.68 -0.93 -14.00
C LEU A 173 -12.50 0.57 -14.24
N ASP A 174 -11.28 1.04 -14.43
CA ASP A 174 -10.97 2.45 -14.65
C ASP A 174 -9.61 2.61 -15.33
N GLN A 175 -9.37 3.77 -15.92
CA GLN A 175 -8.09 4.19 -16.46
C GLN A 175 -7.79 5.62 -16.01
N LEU A 176 -6.66 5.80 -15.35
CA LEU A 176 -6.18 7.12 -14.95
C LEU A 176 -5.74 7.91 -16.19
N GLU A 177 -5.97 9.23 -16.15
CA GLU A 177 -5.42 10.13 -17.15
C GLU A 177 -3.90 10.20 -16.95
N SER A 178 -3.14 10.05 -18.03
CA SER A 178 -1.68 10.18 -17.98
C SER A 178 -1.26 11.48 -18.66
N ASP A 179 -0.85 12.45 -17.84
CA ASP A 179 -0.28 13.74 -18.23
C ASP A 179 1.23 13.83 -17.91
N GLY A 180 1.88 12.70 -17.62
CA GLY A 180 3.27 12.65 -17.10
C GLY A 180 3.35 12.59 -15.56
N GLY A 181 2.24 12.75 -14.86
CA GLY A 181 2.20 12.69 -13.39
C GLY A 181 2.57 11.31 -12.83
N LEU A 182 2.18 10.23 -13.52
CA LEU A 182 2.41 8.87 -13.06
C LEU A 182 3.91 8.51 -13.05
N GLU A 183 4.65 8.94 -14.07
CA GLU A 183 6.10 8.75 -14.20
C GLU A 183 6.83 9.46 -13.05
N THR A 184 6.38 10.67 -12.70
CA THR A 184 6.93 11.43 -11.56
C THR A 184 6.67 10.72 -10.23
N ILE A 185 5.46 10.15 -10.07
CA ILE A 185 5.12 9.36 -8.88
C ILE A 185 6.01 8.11 -8.80
N VAL A 186 6.11 7.35 -9.89
CA VAL A 186 6.94 6.14 -9.97
C VAL A 186 8.41 6.46 -9.67
N ALA A 187 8.95 7.54 -10.23
CA ALA A 187 10.32 7.98 -9.94
C ALA A 187 10.52 8.27 -8.44
N GLY A 188 9.59 8.98 -7.81
CA GLY A 188 9.63 9.26 -6.38
C GLY A 188 9.55 8.00 -5.52
N LEU A 189 8.65 7.08 -5.86
CA LEU A 189 8.47 5.80 -5.18
C LEU A 189 9.66 4.85 -5.37
N ARG A 190 10.29 4.83 -6.55
CA ARG A 190 11.54 4.08 -6.81
C ARG A 190 12.68 4.67 -6.00
N ARG A 191 12.75 6.00 -5.91
CA ARG A 191 13.77 6.72 -5.11
C ARG A 191 13.64 6.44 -3.62
N VAL A 192 12.46 6.14 -3.07
CA VAL A 192 12.31 5.65 -1.68
C VAL A 192 13.20 4.42 -1.43
N ILE A 193 13.34 3.54 -2.41
CA ILE A 193 14.04 2.26 -2.28
C ILE A 193 15.50 2.39 -2.70
N ARG A 194 15.75 3.04 -3.85
CA ARG A 194 17.08 3.14 -4.47
C ARG A 194 17.91 4.32 -3.98
N GLY A 195 17.27 5.32 -3.38
CA GLY A 195 17.91 6.60 -3.12
C GLY A 195 18.37 7.28 -4.41
N PRO A 196 19.29 8.27 -4.31
CA PRO A 196 19.74 8.88 -3.06
C PRO A 196 18.63 9.69 -2.38
N GLY A 197 18.78 9.95 -1.09
CA GLY A 197 18.03 10.94 -0.35
C GLY A 197 18.22 12.37 -0.86
N GLN A 198 17.80 13.36 -0.08
CA GLN A 198 18.02 14.76 -0.40
C GLN A 198 19.47 15.16 -0.06
N PRO A 199 20.25 15.66 -1.03
CA PRO A 199 21.62 16.12 -0.81
C PRO A 199 21.70 17.28 0.19
N LYS A 200 22.84 17.40 0.88
CA LYS A 200 23.14 18.51 1.81
C LYS A 200 23.01 19.90 1.16
N GLY A 201 23.36 20.01 -0.12
CA GLY A 201 23.32 21.28 -0.85
C GLY A 201 21.89 21.78 -1.11
N ASP A 202 20.93 20.86 -1.12
CA ASP A 202 19.53 21.14 -1.46
C ASP A 202 18.63 21.18 -0.22
N SER A 203 19.14 20.79 0.95
CA SER A 203 18.39 20.81 2.21
C SER A 203 18.58 22.15 2.94
N ALA A 204 17.48 22.68 3.49
CA ALA A 204 17.50 23.97 4.17
C ALA A 204 18.36 23.97 5.45
N ASP A 205 18.60 22.80 6.04
CA ASP A 205 19.44 22.61 7.23
C ASP A 205 20.89 22.19 6.91
N GLY A 206 21.25 22.02 5.64
CA GLY A 206 22.59 21.60 5.22
C GLY A 206 22.91 20.13 5.55
N ILE A 207 21.91 19.32 5.90
CA ILE A 207 22.05 17.92 6.30
C ILE A 207 21.55 17.00 5.18
N TYR A 208 22.18 15.84 5.01
CA TYR A 208 21.71 14.83 4.07
C TYR A 208 20.50 14.11 4.68
N HIS A 209 19.38 14.11 3.97
CA HIS A 209 18.18 13.43 4.41
C HIS A 209 17.98 12.15 3.61
N SER A 210 18.34 11.01 4.21
CA SER A 210 18.11 9.70 3.61
C SER A 210 16.62 9.49 3.33
N THR A 211 16.30 8.77 2.25
CA THR A 211 14.90 8.38 1.99
C THR A 211 14.38 7.44 3.08
N THR A 212 13.06 7.25 3.13
CA THR A 212 12.47 6.39 4.17
C THR A 212 12.81 4.89 4.02
N GLY A 213 13.28 4.47 2.83
CA GLY A 213 13.70 3.09 2.56
C GLY A 213 15.22 2.89 2.41
N GLU A 214 16.01 3.94 2.20
CA GLU A 214 17.42 3.87 1.80
C GLU A 214 18.26 2.90 2.64
N ARG A 215 18.18 3.01 3.96
CA ARG A 215 18.96 2.16 4.87
C ARG A 215 18.47 0.70 4.91
N LEU A 216 17.17 0.48 4.74
CA LEU A 216 16.56 -0.85 4.79
C LEU A 216 16.88 -1.67 3.53
N PHE A 217 16.89 -0.98 2.38
CA PHE A 217 17.14 -1.55 1.06
C PHE A 217 18.61 -1.41 0.63
N GLN A 218 19.50 -1.03 1.54
CA GLN A 218 20.93 -1.05 1.29
C GLN A 218 21.37 -2.49 0.95
N GLY A 219 22.02 -2.67 -0.20
CA GLY A 219 22.42 -3.99 -0.71
C GLY A 219 21.27 -4.80 -1.32
N PHE A 220 20.08 -4.23 -1.49
CA PHE A 220 18.98 -4.89 -2.19
C PHE A 220 19.36 -5.15 -3.67
N PRO A 221 19.19 -6.37 -4.19
CA PRO A 221 19.69 -6.74 -5.51
C PRO A 221 19.25 -5.76 -6.61
N GLY A 222 20.20 -5.31 -7.43
CA GLY A 222 19.95 -4.31 -8.47
C GLY A 222 19.00 -4.79 -9.57
N PHE A 223 18.97 -6.11 -9.82
CA PHE A 223 18.11 -6.71 -10.84
C PHE A 223 16.63 -6.78 -10.43
N ILE A 224 16.32 -6.65 -9.13
CA ILE A 224 14.93 -6.59 -8.64
C ILE A 224 14.51 -5.12 -8.57
N ASP A 225 13.97 -4.57 -9.65
CA ASP A 225 13.56 -3.17 -9.64
C ASP A 225 12.13 -3.01 -9.12
N ILE A 226 11.99 -2.22 -8.06
CA ILE A 226 10.72 -2.02 -7.35
C ILE A 226 10.58 -0.55 -6.97
N ALA A 227 9.33 -0.09 -6.92
CA ALA A 227 8.94 1.22 -6.40
C ALA A 227 7.97 1.02 -5.24
N GLY A 228 8.10 1.81 -4.18
CA GLY A 228 7.25 1.64 -3.01
C GLY A 228 7.32 2.77 -2.00
N LYS A 229 6.49 2.68 -0.96
CA LYS A 229 6.40 3.71 0.06
C LYS A 229 6.08 3.14 1.44
N THR A 230 6.77 3.69 2.43
CA THR A 230 6.48 3.47 3.85
C THR A 230 5.29 4.29 4.31
N GLY A 231 4.43 3.70 5.15
CA GLY A 231 3.35 4.38 5.87
C GLY A 231 3.37 4.05 7.36
N THR A 232 2.88 4.97 8.18
CA THR A 232 2.62 4.75 9.61
C THR A 232 1.21 5.24 9.88
N ALA A 233 0.28 4.33 10.17
CA ALA A 233 -1.09 4.67 10.53
C ALA A 233 -1.18 4.87 12.03
N GLN A 234 -1.65 6.03 12.48
CA GLN A 234 -1.66 6.39 13.89
C GLN A 234 -2.71 5.60 14.66
N GLY A 235 -2.29 5.05 15.80
CA GLY A 235 -3.19 4.36 16.70
C GLY A 235 -3.99 5.29 17.61
N ALA A 236 -5.14 4.82 18.09
CA ALA A 236 -5.94 5.54 19.08
C ALA A 236 -5.12 5.86 20.34
N GLY A 237 -5.27 7.08 20.88
CA GLY A 237 -4.57 7.54 22.08
C GLY A 237 -3.15 8.10 21.83
N ASN A 238 -2.68 8.16 20.58
CA ASN A 238 -1.39 8.77 20.20
C ASN A 238 -0.16 8.15 20.90
N LEU A 239 -0.28 6.86 21.28
CA LEU A 239 0.79 6.10 21.93
C LEU A 239 1.67 5.44 20.86
N PRO A 240 3.01 5.55 20.91
CA PRO A 240 3.91 5.04 19.86
C PRO A 240 3.80 3.53 19.57
N TRP A 241 3.31 2.74 20.53
CA TRP A 241 3.09 1.30 20.39
C TRP A 241 1.71 0.94 19.83
N ASN A 242 0.82 1.93 19.62
CA ASN A 242 -0.47 1.70 18.97
C ASN A 242 -0.41 1.99 17.46
N ASP A 243 0.68 2.57 16.97
CA ASP A 243 0.83 2.87 15.55
C ASP A 243 1.00 1.57 14.74
N SER A 244 0.27 1.48 13.63
CA SER A 244 0.36 0.39 12.69
C SER A 244 1.36 0.71 11.58
N SER A 245 2.13 -0.30 11.20
CA SER A 245 3.16 -0.20 10.18
C SER A 245 2.59 -0.63 8.84
N ALA A 246 2.74 0.21 7.81
CA ALA A 246 2.34 -0.11 6.44
C ALA A 246 3.50 0.05 5.46
N PHE A 247 3.53 -0.79 4.43
CA PHE A 247 4.41 -0.63 3.28
C PHE A 247 3.76 -1.23 2.04
N GLY A 248 3.69 -0.46 0.96
CA GLY A 248 3.27 -0.93 -0.36
C GLY A 248 4.42 -0.81 -1.34
N ALA A 249 4.60 -1.81 -2.20
CA ALA A 249 5.54 -1.75 -3.31
C ALA A 249 5.06 -2.59 -4.50
N PHE A 250 5.55 -2.24 -5.68
CA PHE A 250 5.31 -2.96 -6.92
C PHE A 250 6.60 -3.07 -7.73
N GLY A 251 6.69 -4.11 -8.55
CA GLY A 251 7.77 -4.28 -9.52
C GLY A 251 7.65 -3.33 -10.70
N LEU A 252 8.81 -2.93 -11.23
CA LEU A 252 8.94 -2.09 -12.40
C LEU A 252 9.32 -2.92 -13.64
N PRO A 253 9.00 -2.44 -14.86
CA PRO A 253 9.51 -3.07 -16.07
C PRO A 253 11.04 -2.94 -16.10
N ALA A 254 11.70 -3.97 -16.63
CA ALA A 254 13.09 -3.88 -17.03
C ALA A 254 13.26 -2.97 -18.26
N GLU A 255 14.50 -2.58 -18.57
CA GLU A 255 14.80 -1.68 -19.69
C GLU A 255 14.36 -2.25 -21.06
N ASP A 256 14.31 -3.58 -21.19
CA ASP A 256 13.81 -4.28 -22.38
C ASP A 256 12.28 -4.36 -22.46
N GLY A 257 11.57 -3.75 -21.51
CA GLY A 257 10.11 -3.77 -21.40
C GLY A 257 9.54 -5.06 -20.80
N SER A 258 10.39 -6.04 -20.45
CA SER A 258 9.93 -7.23 -19.74
C SER A 258 9.53 -6.87 -18.31
N TYR A 259 8.63 -7.66 -17.74
CA TYR A 259 8.20 -7.54 -16.34
C TYR A 259 8.68 -8.79 -15.59
N PRO A 260 9.96 -8.84 -15.15
CA PRO A 260 10.50 -10.03 -14.50
C PRO A 260 9.83 -10.29 -13.14
N TYR A 261 9.34 -9.23 -12.48
CA TYR A 261 8.70 -9.31 -11.16
C TYR A 261 7.37 -8.54 -11.16
N PRO A 262 6.32 -9.02 -11.85
CA PRO A 262 5.03 -8.34 -12.02
C PRO A 262 4.14 -8.45 -10.76
N TYR A 263 4.71 -8.13 -9.61
CA TYR A 263 4.06 -8.31 -8.32
C TYR A 263 3.83 -6.96 -7.64
N THR A 264 2.67 -6.82 -7.04
CA THR A 264 2.35 -5.76 -6.07
C THR A 264 2.20 -6.41 -4.69
N VAL A 265 2.92 -5.88 -3.71
CA VAL A 265 2.94 -6.40 -2.35
C VAL A 265 2.63 -5.27 -1.38
N VAL A 266 1.61 -5.47 -0.55
CA VAL A 266 1.25 -4.57 0.54
C VAL A 266 1.29 -5.33 1.85
N ALA A 267 2.05 -4.81 2.81
CA ALA A 267 2.11 -5.32 4.17
C ALA A 267 1.51 -4.28 5.12
N TYR A 268 0.59 -4.72 5.98
CA TYR A 268 0.01 -3.93 7.07
C TYR A 268 0.12 -4.74 8.37
N LEU A 269 0.87 -4.23 9.33
CA LEU A 269 1.10 -4.87 10.62
C LEU A 269 0.55 -3.96 11.72
N GLU A 270 -0.47 -4.45 12.42
CA GLU A 270 -1.11 -3.71 13.50
C GLU A 270 -0.18 -3.51 14.68
N LYS A 271 -0.17 -2.29 15.25
CA LYS A 271 0.59 -1.97 16.48
C LYS A 271 2.09 -2.32 16.40
N ALA A 272 2.64 -2.35 15.19
CA ALA A 272 4.02 -2.71 14.93
C ALA A 272 4.95 -1.48 14.77
N GLY A 273 4.47 -0.29 15.13
CA GLY A 273 5.22 0.95 15.07
C GLY A 273 5.38 1.46 13.62
N TYR A 274 6.62 1.82 13.26
CA TYR A 274 6.90 2.53 12.00
C TYR A 274 6.98 1.61 10.77
N GLY A 275 6.42 2.07 9.64
CA GLY A 275 6.44 1.40 8.33
C GLY A 275 7.78 0.76 7.93
N ALA A 276 8.86 1.52 8.07
CA ALA A 276 10.22 1.10 7.71
C ALA A 276 10.83 0.02 8.63
N LYS A 277 10.24 -0.21 9.82
CA LYS A 277 10.79 -1.14 10.83
C LYS A 277 10.11 -2.51 10.82
N ALA A 278 8.87 -2.60 10.36
CA ALA A 278 8.10 -3.84 10.43
C ALA A 278 7.52 -4.27 9.07
N ALA A 279 6.69 -3.45 8.43
CA ALA A 279 6.05 -3.80 7.16
C ALA A 279 7.03 -3.84 5.99
N ALA A 280 7.93 -2.86 5.89
CA ALA A 280 8.88 -2.78 4.79
C ALA A 280 9.86 -3.98 4.74
N PRO A 281 10.42 -4.48 5.86
CA PRO A 281 11.17 -5.74 5.87
C PRO A 281 10.37 -6.94 5.33
N VAL A 282 9.09 -7.06 5.70
CA VAL A 282 8.22 -8.14 5.21
C VAL A 282 8.06 -8.05 3.69
N THR A 283 7.73 -6.86 3.17
CA THR A 283 7.63 -6.67 1.72
C THR A 283 8.95 -6.95 1.00
N LYS A 284 10.09 -6.50 1.56
CA LYS A 284 11.42 -6.80 1.02
C LYS A 284 11.67 -8.30 0.92
N CYS A 285 11.39 -9.05 1.99
CA CYS A 285 11.51 -10.51 2.00
C CYS A 285 10.62 -11.16 0.94
N ILE A 286 9.37 -10.71 0.79
CA ILE A 286 8.45 -11.26 -0.22
C ILE A 286 9.03 -11.07 -1.62
N PHE A 287 9.55 -9.89 -1.97
CA PHE A 287 10.20 -9.70 -3.28
C PHE A 287 11.45 -10.56 -3.47
N LEU A 288 12.27 -10.75 -2.42
CA LEU A 288 13.42 -11.65 -2.49
C LEU A 288 13.00 -13.12 -2.68
N ALA A 289 11.90 -13.54 -2.06
CA ALA A 289 11.35 -14.88 -2.20
C ALA A 289 10.76 -15.10 -3.60
N LEU A 290 10.00 -14.12 -4.11
CA LEU A 290 9.45 -14.13 -5.46
C LEU A 290 10.53 -14.11 -6.54
N ALA A 291 11.69 -13.53 -6.23
CA ALA A 291 12.87 -13.54 -7.08
C ALA A 291 13.80 -14.74 -6.84
N GLU A 292 13.38 -15.72 -6.03
CA GLU A 292 14.13 -16.94 -5.70
C GLU A 292 15.53 -16.67 -5.11
N VAL A 293 15.75 -15.48 -4.54
CA VAL A 293 17.02 -15.12 -3.87
C VAL A 293 17.12 -15.76 -2.49
N ILE A 294 15.98 -15.90 -1.81
CA ILE A 294 15.88 -16.60 -0.52
C ILE A 294 15.07 -17.89 -0.68
N PRO A 295 15.49 -18.98 -0.03
CA PRO A 295 14.75 -20.23 -0.08
C PRO A 295 13.40 -20.07 0.63
N THR A 296 12.35 -20.60 0.01
CA THR A 296 11.02 -20.72 0.61
C THR A 296 10.78 -22.15 1.08
N ASP A 297 9.86 -22.31 2.01
CA ASP A 297 9.40 -23.64 2.38
C ASP A 297 8.76 -24.33 1.17
N PRO A 298 8.93 -25.66 1.02
CA PRO A 298 8.22 -26.39 -0.02
C PRO A 298 6.71 -26.20 0.15
N VAL A 299 6.00 -26.09 -0.96
CA VAL A 299 4.54 -26.05 -0.98
C VAL A 299 4.05 -27.43 -0.56
N VAL A 300 3.43 -27.49 0.62
CA VAL A 300 2.73 -28.69 1.10
C VAL A 300 1.25 -28.49 0.78
N VAL A 301 0.69 -29.35 -0.07
CA VAL A 301 -0.76 -29.35 -0.34
C VAL A 301 -1.46 -29.63 0.99
N SER A 302 -2.42 -28.77 1.36
CA SER A 302 -3.16 -28.96 2.61
C SER A 302 -3.91 -30.29 2.57
N ASP A 303 -3.98 -30.96 3.72
CA ASP A 303 -4.94 -32.04 3.91
C ASP A 303 -6.37 -31.53 3.64
N THR A 304 -7.30 -32.45 3.39
CA THR A 304 -8.71 -32.12 3.24
C THR A 304 -9.20 -31.29 4.43
N LEU A 305 -9.90 -30.19 4.16
CA LEU A 305 -10.37 -29.24 5.18
C LEU A 305 -11.20 -29.96 6.25
N ASP A 306 -10.63 -30.13 7.44
CA ASP A 306 -11.34 -30.66 8.59
C ASP A 306 -12.14 -29.56 9.28
N LEU A 307 -13.42 -29.45 8.90
CA LEU A 307 -14.38 -28.50 9.46
C LEU A 307 -14.72 -28.78 10.94
N ASN A 308 -14.29 -29.91 11.50
CA ASN A 308 -14.52 -30.28 12.90
C ASN A 308 -13.27 -30.09 13.78
N SER A 309 -12.13 -29.70 13.21
CA SER A 309 -10.92 -29.47 13.97
C SER A 309 -11.06 -28.22 14.86
N ASN A 310 -11.00 -28.45 16.17
CA ASN A 310 -10.88 -27.39 17.17
C ASN A 310 -9.42 -27.18 17.63
N VAL A 311 -8.46 -27.87 16.99
CA VAL A 311 -7.04 -27.77 17.32
C VAL A 311 -6.43 -26.65 16.47
N PRO A 312 -5.93 -25.57 17.08
CA PRO A 312 -5.26 -24.52 16.33
C PRO A 312 -4.01 -25.07 15.63
N ALA A 313 -3.74 -24.59 14.42
CA ALA A 313 -2.54 -24.95 13.69
C ALA A 313 -1.29 -24.61 14.54
N PRO A 314 -0.28 -25.50 14.60
CA PRO A 314 0.93 -25.24 15.36
C PRO A 314 1.69 -24.02 14.77
N PRO A 315 2.37 -23.21 15.60
CA PRO A 315 3.15 -22.08 15.12
C PRO A 315 4.24 -22.54 14.16
N LYS A 316 4.28 -21.98 12.94
CA LYS A 316 5.34 -22.26 11.97
C LYS A 316 6.46 -21.23 12.12
N GLN A 317 7.67 -21.70 12.39
CA GLN A 317 8.87 -20.86 12.37
C GLN A 317 9.35 -20.70 10.92
N LEU A 318 9.74 -19.49 10.53
CA LEU A 318 10.32 -19.24 9.22
C LEU A 318 11.72 -19.88 9.14
N VAL A 319 11.98 -20.66 8.09
CA VAL A 319 13.28 -21.32 7.88
C VAL A 319 14.43 -20.32 7.71
N ASN A 320 14.14 -19.12 7.20
CA ASN A 320 15.13 -18.06 7.05
C ASN A 320 14.53 -16.68 7.35
N THR A 321 15.13 -15.95 8.29
CA THR A 321 14.74 -14.59 8.69
C THR A 321 15.77 -13.52 8.32
N SER A 322 16.88 -13.90 7.65
CA SER A 322 17.98 -12.98 7.31
C SER A 322 17.54 -11.79 6.46
N CYS A 323 16.54 -11.97 5.61
CA CYS A 323 15.97 -10.92 4.78
C CYS A 323 15.22 -9.84 5.58
N LEU A 324 14.79 -10.11 6.82
CA LEU A 324 14.05 -9.17 7.66
C LEU A 324 14.97 -8.09 8.27
N GLY A 325 16.29 -8.30 8.28
CA GLY A 325 17.26 -7.31 8.75
C GLY A 325 17.58 -6.24 7.71
N GLY A 326 17.95 -5.04 8.14
CA GLY A 326 18.76 -4.11 7.33
C GLY A 326 20.25 -4.49 7.40
N ALA A 327 21.11 -3.88 6.60
CA ALA A 327 22.56 -4.16 6.58
C ALA A 327 23.25 -4.11 7.96
N ALA A 328 22.64 -3.46 8.96
CA ALA A 328 23.12 -3.43 10.34
C ALA A 328 23.02 -4.76 11.12
N ASN A 329 22.29 -5.77 10.62
CA ASN A 329 22.17 -7.09 11.26
C ASN A 329 22.97 -8.21 10.55
N ALA A 330 23.78 -7.89 9.54
CA ALA A 330 24.58 -8.89 8.82
C ALA A 330 25.90 -9.28 9.52
N THR A 331 26.18 -8.74 10.71
CA THR A 331 27.38 -9.12 11.49
C THR A 331 27.10 -9.19 12.98
N LYS A 332 26.64 -10.35 13.44
CA LYS A 332 27.29 -11.09 14.54
C LYS A 332 27.07 -12.58 14.26
N GLY A 333 28.16 -13.27 13.94
CA GLY A 333 28.20 -14.73 14.00
C GLY A 333 28.13 -15.24 15.43
#